data_AF-A0A9E7A718-F1
#
_entry.id   AF-A0A9E7A718-F1
#
_cell.length_a   1.000
_cell.length_b   1.000
_cell.length_c   1.000
_cell.angle_alpha   90.00
_cell.angle_beta   90.00
_cell.angle_gamma   90.00
#
_symmetry.space_group_name_H-M   'P 1'
#
loop_
_entity.id
_entity.type
_entity.pdbx_description
1 polymer ?
#
loop_
_entity_poly.entity_id
_entity_poly.type
_entity_poly.pdbx_seq_one_letter_code
_entity_poly.pdbx_strand_id
1 'polypeptide(L)'
;MTEFYLILAVFLAFTLNQSSRILRALGTLTAALALVMISWSIILANLDGTFAAIPVGARLADRIKPFVLNTQAAIAAAAALFLLWAVWAQATRRVGEPLPLRNTLSAFGRASRYAHWVIGTLILVLLPMGLFTSVLAADHPERGAFLAMHQTLGLTVLLLVVLRVLWLGQSPAPPMQADASPMQRQLAGATHIGLYGLMLGFPITGILLTAWRGDAMDVYGWSVTGLLTPDPQFAAAVGVLHNLVLPAVFYVALFAHLGAVTKHHFIERRPQDIRRMLR
;
A
#
# COMPACT_ATOMS: atom_id res chain seq x y z
N MET A 1 16.50 7.96 3.35
CA MET A 1 15.77 6.67 3.56
C MET A 1 14.46 6.64 2.79
N THR A 2 13.69 7.74 2.71
CA THR A 2 12.51 7.86 1.84
C THR A 2 12.77 7.44 0.39
N GLU A 3 13.92 7.83 -0.15
CA GLU A 3 14.35 7.55 -1.52
C GLU A 3 14.41 6.05 -1.82
N PHE A 4 14.82 5.25 -0.83
CA PHE A 4 14.90 3.79 -0.97
C PHE A 4 13.52 3.20 -1.32
N TYR A 5 12.47 3.61 -0.60
CA TYR A 5 11.11 3.10 -0.84
C TYR A 5 10.54 3.59 -2.18
N LEU A 6 10.87 4.81 -2.60
CA LEU A 6 10.49 5.34 -3.90
C LEU A 6 11.17 4.57 -5.04
N ILE A 7 12.48 4.35 -4.93
CA ILE A 7 13.27 3.57 -5.89
C ILE A 7 12.73 2.13 -5.95
N LEU A 8 12.46 1.51 -4.79
CA LEU A 8 11.87 0.17 -4.73
C LEU A 8 10.52 0.12 -5.46
N ALA A 9 9.62 1.07 -5.20
CA ALA A 9 8.31 1.11 -5.84
C ALA A 9 8.40 1.28 -7.36
N VAL A 10 9.25 2.19 -7.84
CA VAL A 10 9.49 2.41 -9.27
C VAL A 10 10.14 1.17 -9.91
N PHE A 11 11.12 0.58 -9.24
CA PHE A 11 11.82 -0.61 -9.71
C PHE A 11 10.87 -1.81 -9.86
N LEU A 12 10.05 -2.07 -8.84
CA LEU A 12 9.05 -3.15 -8.89
C LEU A 12 8.01 -2.90 -9.98
N ALA A 13 7.48 -1.68 -10.06
CA ALA A 13 6.54 -1.32 -11.13
C ALA A 13 7.17 -1.49 -12.52
N PHE A 14 8.44 -1.11 -12.69
CA PHE A 14 9.15 -1.26 -13.95
C PHE A 14 9.33 -2.74 -14.33
N THR A 15 9.95 -3.52 -13.44
CA THR A 15 10.36 -4.90 -13.69
C THR A 15 9.18 -5.83 -13.89
N LEU A 16 8.13 -5.73 -13.07
CA LEU A 16 6.92 -6.56 -13.17
C LEU A 16 6.14 -6.33 -14.47
N ASN A 17 6.36 -5.19 -15.13
CA ASN A 17 5.71 -4.84 -16.39
C ASN A 17 6.59 -5.08 -17.62
N GLN A 18 7.80 -5.66 -17.51
CA GLN A 18 8.67 -5.93 -18.67
C GLN A 18 8.24 -7.17 -19.47
N SER A 19 8.58 -7.18 -20.77
CA SER A 19 8.32 -8.32 -21.67
C SER A 19 9.34 -9.43 -21.41
N SER A 20 10.55 -9.06 -21.01
CA SER A 20 11.60 -9.96 -20.57
C SER A 20 11.19 -10.74 -19.31
N ARG A 21 11.23 -12.07 -19.42
CA ARG A 21 10.98 -12.99 -18.29
C ARG A 21 12.01 -12.83 -17.17
N ILE A 22 13.27 -12.52 -17.52
CA ILE A 22 14.36 -12.33 -16.55
C ILE A 22 14.07 -11.09 -15.70
N LEU A 23 13.66 -9.98 -16.33
CA LEU A 23 13.34 -8.75 -15.60
C LEU A 23 12.12 -8.95 -14.69
N ARG A 24 11.09 -9.67 -15.13
CA ARG A 24 9.94 -9.97 -14.25
C ARG A 24 10.32 -10.87 -13.06
N ALA A 25 11.13 -11.91 -13.31
CA ALA A 25 11.65 -12.78 -12.26
C ALA A 25 12.49 -12.00 -11.24
N LEU A 26 13.35 -11.08 -11.71
CA LEU A 26 14.11 -10.17 -10.86
C LEU A 26 13.20 -9.29 -10.00
N GLY A 27 12.19 -8.65 -10.59
CA GLY A 27 11.21 -7.85 -9.85
C GLY A 27 10.47 -8.67 -8.78
N THR A 28 10.11 -9.90 -9.11
CA THR A 28 9.43 -10.82 -8.19
C THR A 28 10.33 -11.25 -7.04
N LEU A 29 11.60 -11.51 -7.31
CA LEU A 29 12.60 -11.79 -6.28
C LEU A 29 12.80 -10.59 -5.37
N THR A 30 12.95 -9.39 -5.93
CA THR A 30 13.08 -8.15 -5.15
C THR A 30 11.86 -7.91 -4.27
N ALA A 31 10.64 -8.16 -4.77
CA ALA A 31 9.42 -8.07 -3.97
C ALA A 31 9.41 -9.09 -2.82
N ALA A 32 9.84 -10.33 -3.08
CA ALA A 32 9.95 -11.36 -2.04
C ALA A 32 10.95 -10.95 -0.94
N LEU A 33 12.14 -10.45 -1.32
CA LEU A 33 13.16 -9.99 -0.39
C LEU A 33 12.69 -8.78 0.43
N ALA A 34 11.98 -7.84 -0.18
CA ALA A 34 11.39 -6.70 0.52
C ALA A 34 10.35 -7.14 1.57
N LEU A 35 9.52 -8.14 1.25
CA LEU A 35 8.58 -8.72 2.22
C LEU A 35 9.31 -9.44 3.36
N VAL A 36 10.36 -10.22 3.07
CA VAL A 36 11.20 -10.85 4.10
C VAL A 36 11.78 -9.80 5.03
N MET A 37 12.31 -8.70 4.49
CA MET A 37 12.87 -7.62 5.28
C MET A 37 11.82 -6.98 6.21
N ILE A 38 10.61 -6.71 5.71
CA ILE A 38 9.51 -6.17 6.53
C ILE A 38 9.08 -7.16 7.61
N SER A 39 8.94 -8.45 7.27
CA SER A 39 8.61 -9.48 8.26
C SER A 39 9.69 -9.59 9.34
N TRP A 40 10.96 -9.55 8.93
CA TRP A 40 12.10 -9.63 9.83
C TRP A 40 12.19 -8.43 10.76
N SER A 41 11.92 -7.21 10.29
CA SER A 41 11.95 -6.02 11.15
C SER A 41 10.89 -6.09 12.25
N ILE A 42 9.71 -6.64 11.97
CA ILE A 42 8.68 -6.86 13.00
C ILE A 42 9.11 -7.95 14.00
N ILE A 43 9.78 -9.01 13.54
CA ILE A 43 10.34 -10.03 14.44
C ILE A 43 11.38 -9.40 15.37
N LEU A 44 12.29 -8.59 14.84
CA LEU A 44 13.30 -7.88 15.65
C LEU A 44 12.63 -6.98 16.71
N ALA A 45 11.57 -6.25 16.35
CA ALA A 45 10.80 -5.42 17.28
C ALA A 45 10.10 -6.21 18.41
N ASN A 46 9.82 -7.50 18.19
CA ASN A 46 9.36 -8.37 19.30
C ASN A 46 10.52 -8.74 20.22
N LEU A 47 11.71 -8.99 19.65
CA LEU A 47 12.89 -9.49 20.37
C LEU A 47 13.61 -8.41 21.16
N ASP A 48 13.61 -7.16 20.67
CA ASP A 48 14.28 -6.02 21.31
C ASP A 48 13.44 -5.33 22.39
N GLY A 49 12.21 -5.82 22.62
CA GLY A 49 11.31 -5.29 23.64
C GLY A 49 10.47 -4.10 23.19
N THR A 50 10.53 -3.67 21.92
CA THR A 50 9.75 -2.52 21.40
C THR A 50 8.26 -2.66 21.73
N PHE A 51 7.67 -3.83 21.48
CA PHE A 51 6.25 -4.04 21.80
C PHE A 51 5.97 -4.31 23.28
N ALA A 52 6.96 -4.84 24.02
CA ALA A 52 6.84 -5.06 25.46
C ALA A 52 6.86 -3.74 26.25
N ALA A 53 7.43 -2.67 25.67
CA ALA A 53 7.46 -1.34 26.26
C ALA A 53 6.09 -0.62 26.22
N ILE A 54 5.08 -1.17 25.56
CA ILE A 54 3.74 -0.57 25.51
C ILE A 54 3.09 -0.63 26.91
N PRO A 55 2.66 0.51 27.50
CA PRO A 55 2.10 0.52 28.84
C PRO A 55 0.83 -0.34 28.97
N VAL A 56 0.69 -1.04 30.10
CA VAL A 56 -0.51 -1.87 30.39
C VAL A 56 -1.80 -1.04 30.36
N GLY A 57 -1.74 0.22 30.79
CA GLY A 57 -2.82 1.19 30.78
C GLY A 57 -3.06 1.89 29.43
N ALA A 58 -2.34 1.53 28.37
CA ALA A 58 -2.56 2.09 27.05
C ALA A 58 -3.95 1.74 26.51
N ARG A 59 -4.46 2.56 25.58
CA ARG A 59 -5.78 2.34 24.96
C ARG A 59 -5.78 0.98 24.25
N LEU A 60 -6.94 0.32 24.20
CA LEU A 60 -7.09 -0.96 23.49
C LEU A 60 -6.57 -0.87 22.05
N ALA A 61 -6.88 0.23 21.36
CA ALA A 61 -6.42 0.50 20.00
C ALA A 61 -4.89 0.50 19.86
N ASP A 62 -4.13 0.84 20.90
CA ASP A 62 -2.66 0.79 20.89
C ASP A 62 -2.15 -0.62 21.23
N ARG A 63 -2.80 -1.29 22.19
CA ARG A 63 -2.43 -2.65 22.62
C ARG A 63 -2.65 -3.72 21.55
N ILE A 64 -3.57 -3.51 20.61
CA ILE A 64 -3.81 -4.46 19.50
C ILE A 64 -2.81 -4.30 18.35
N LYS A 65 -2.10 -3.16 18.25
CA LYS A 65 -1.21 -2.89 17.11
C LYS A 65 -0.07 -3.89 16.96
N PRO A 66 0.62 -4.35 18.03
CA PRO A 66 1.60 -5.42 17.92
C PRO A 66 1.02 -6.70 17.32
N PHE A 67 -0.21 -7.07 17.69
CA PHE A 67 -0.88 -8.23 17.11
C PHE A 67 -1.14 -8.03 15.61
N VAL A 68 -1.62 -6.84 15.21
CA VAL A 68 -1.83 -6.49 13.80
C VAL A 68 -0.52 -6.53 13.01
N LEU A 69 0.55 -5.92 13.54
CA LEU A 69 1.88 -5.90 12.92
C LEU A 69 2.44 -7.33 12.77
N ASN A 70 2.32 -8.17 13.80
CA ASN A 70 2.73 -9.57 13.72
C ASN A 70 1.91 -10.37 12.70
N THR A 71 0.61 -10.10 12.61
CA THR A 71 -0.26 -10.69 11.57
C THR A 71 0.18 -10.27 10.18
N GLN A 72 0.50 -8.98 9.98
CA GLN A 72 1.06 -8.49 8.71
C GLN A 72 2.39 -9.16 8.39
N ALA A 73 3.28 -9.32 9.36
CA ALA A 73 4.56 -10.00 9.19
C ALA A 73 4.40 -11.47 8.78
N ALA A 74 3.44 -12.18 9.36
CA ALA A 74 3.12 -13.56 8.99
C ALA A 74 2.56 -13.66 7.55
N ILE A 75 1.62 -12.78 7.19
CA ILE A 75 1.09 -12.70 5.82
C ILE A 75 2.20 -12.37 4.82
N ALA A 76 3.07 -11.41 5.15
CA ALA A 76 4.21 -11.02 4.32
C ALA A 76 5.21 -12.16 4.14
N ALA A 77 5.48 -12.95 5.19
CA ALA A 77 6.35 -14.13 5.11
C ALA A 77 5.75 -15.21 4.20
N ALA A 78 4.46 -15.52 4.36
CA ALA A 78 3.77 -16.46 3.48
C ALA A 78 3.75 -15.98 2.01
N ALA A 79 3.48 -14.69 1.79
CA ALA A 79 3.55 -14.08 0.47
C ALA A 79 4.96 -14.11 -0.11
N ALA A 80 6.00 -13.90 0.69
CA ALA A 80 7.39 -13.99 0.25
C ALA A 80 7.72 -15.41 -0.23
N LEU A 81 7.34 -16.45 0.53
CA LEU A 81 7.52 -17.84 0.11
C LEU A 81 6.80 -18.15 -1.20
N PHE A 82 5.56 -17.67 -1.35
CA PHE A 82 4.82 -17.78 -2.60
C PHE A 82 5.53 -17.07 -3.76
N LEU A 83 6.06 -15.85 -3.53
CA LEU A 83 6.79 -15.11 -4.56
C LEU A 83 8.10 -15.77 -4.93
N LEU A 84 8.83 -16.37 -3.98
CA LEU A 84 10.05 -17.14 -4.25
C LEU A 84 9.76 -18.34 -5.17
N TRP A 85 8.65 -19.06 -4.94
CA TRP A 85 8.17 -20.06 -5.89
C TRP A 85 7.79 -19.44 -7.24
N ALA A 86 7.13 -18.28 -7.23
CA ALA A 86 6.71 -17.58 -8.43
C ALA A 86 7.88 -17.06 -9.28
N VAL A 87 9.07 -16.83 -8.71
CA VAL A 87 10.29 -16.47 -9.46
C VAL A 87 10.59 -17.55 -10.50
N TRP A 88 10.59 -18.82 -10.09
CA TRP A 88 10.80 -19.95 -11.00
C TRP A 88 9.69 -20.02 -12.06
N ALA A 89 8.42 -19.88 -11.64
CA ALA A 89 7.29 -19.89 -12.57
C ALA A 89 7.35 -18.74 -13.60
N GLN A 90 7.91 -17.58 -13.25
CA GLN A 90 8.09 -16.48 -14.18
C GLN A 90 9.27 -16.69 -15.13
N ALA A 91 10.36 -17.29 -14.65
CA ALA A 91 11.53 -17.61 -15.46
C ALA A 91 11.20 -18.61 -16.60
N THR A 92 10.16 -19.42 -16.43
CA THR A 92 9.70 -20.38 -17.44
C THR A 92 8.61 -19.84 -18.37
N ARG A 93 8.00 -18.68 -18.07
CA ARG A 93 6.98 -18.05 -18.93
C ARG A 93 7.55 -17.50 -20.22
N ARG A 94 6.72 -17.50 -21.27
CA ARG A 94 7.04 -16.92 -22.58
C ARG A 94 7.25 -15.39 -22.47
N VAL A 95 8.02 -14.84 -23.41
CA VAL A 95 8.16 -13.39 -23.59
C VAL A 95 6.79 -12.83 -23.95
N GLY A 96 6.39 -11.75 -23.29
CA GLY A 96 5.08 -11.12 -23.50
C GLY A 96 5.14 -10.02 -24.56
N GLU A 97 4.02 -9.81 -25.25
CA GLU A 97 3.90 -8.72 -26.24
C GLU A 97 4.04 -7.33 -25.60
N PRO A 98 4.59 -6.34 -26.34
CA PRO A 98 4.58 -4.94 -25.93
C PRO A 98 3.17 -4.46 -25.57
N LEU A 99 3.03 -3.76 -24.45
CA LEU A 99 1.76 -3.19 -24.01
C LEU A 99 1.67 -1.76 -24.55
N PRO A 100 0.49 -1.32 -25.02
CA PRO A 100 0.27 0.07 -25.38
C PRO A 100 0.44 0.99 -24.16
N LEU A 101 0.70 2.27 -24.41
CA LEU A 101 0.80 3.26 -23.34
C LEU A 101 -0.55 3.44 -22.62
N ARG A 102 -1.62 3.61 -23.41
CA ARG A 102 -3.01 3.78 -22.96
C ARG A 102 -3.73 2.44 -22.80
N ASN A 103 -4.82 2.46 -22.04
CA ASN A 103 -5.71 1.31 -21.88
C ASN A 103 -6.42 0.99 -23.20
N THR A 104 -6.80 -0.26 -23.35
CA THR A 104 -7.68 -0.76 -24.42
C THR A 104 -8.96 -1.32 -23.81
N LEU A 105 -9.91 -1.75 -24.65
CA LEU A 105 -11.12 -2.42 -24.19
C LEU A 105 -10.85 -3.76 -23.50
N SER A 106 -9.67 -4.36 -23.72
CA SER A 106 -9.33 -5.69 -23.22
C SER A 106 -8.25 -5.69 -22.13
N ALA A 107 -7.44 -4.62 -22.00
CA ALA A 107 -6.30 -4.59 -21.09
C ALA A 107 -5.93 -3.19 -20.60
N PHE A 108 -5.38 -3.10 -19.39
CA PHE A 108 -4.72 -1.88 -18.92
C PHE A 108 -3.38 -1.69 -19.63
N GLY A 109 -3.14 -0.46 -20.10
CA GLY A 109 -1.89 -0.03 -20.70
C GLY A 109 -0.78 0.17 -19.67
N ARG A 110 0.43 0.43 -20.16
CA ARG A 110 1.63 0.58 -19.34
C ARG A 110 1.46 1.67 -18.28
N ALA A 111 0.96 2.86 -18.64
CA ALA A 111 0.85 3.96 -17.68
C ALA A 111 -0.02 3.60 -16.46
N SER A 112 -1.19 3.00 -16.70
CA SER A 112 -2.12 2.57 -15.64
C SER A 112 -1.53 1.50 -14.74
N ARG A 113 -0.79 0.54 -15.31
CA ARG A 113 -0.12 -0.53 -14.56
C ARG A 113 1.06 0.01 -13.74
N TYR A 114 1.89 0.87 -14.32
CA TYR A 114 3.00 1.49 -13.59
C TYR A 114 2.48 2.29 -12.40
N ALA A 115 1.50 3.18 -12.62
CA ALA A 115 0.88 3.91 -11.53
C ALA A 115 0.28 2.98 -10.46
N HIS A 116 -0.32 1.84 -10.88
CA HIS A 116 -0.92 0.88 -9.95
C HIS A 116 0.12 0.25 -9.05
N TRP A 117 1.21 -0.26 -9.64
CA TRP A 117 2.25 -0.95 -8.90
C TRP A 117 3.08 0.00 -8.04
N VAL A 118 3.37 1.22 -8.51
CA VAL A 118 4.04 2.22 -7.65
C VAL A 118 3.17 2.55 -6.44
N ILE A 119 1.91 2.93 -6.65
CA ILE A 119 0.99 3.26 -5.54
C ILE A 119 0.81 2.06 -4.60
N GLY A 120 0.57 0.87 -5.16
CA GLY A 120 0.37 -0.36 -4.39
C GLY A 120 1.57 -0.70 -3.52
N THR A 121 2.79 -0.64 -4.07
CA THR A 121 4.02 -0.88 -3.29
C THR A 121 4.17 0.15 -2.17
N LEU A 122 3.97 1.45 -2.46
CA LEU A 122 4.10 2.49 -1.43
C LEU A 122 3.07 2.32 -0.31
N ILE A 123 1.83 1.96 -0.63
CA ILE A 123 0.80 1.67 0.37
C ILE A 123 1.17 0.46 1.23
N LEU A 124 1.67 -0.62 0.62
CA LEU A 124 2.11 -1.81 1.37
C LEU A 124 3.27 -1.52 2.32
N VAL A 125 4.12 -0.53 2.02
CA VAL A 125 5.15 -0.02 2.93
C VAL A 125 4.54 0.87 4.02
N LEU A 126 3.65 1.79 3.65
CA LEU A 126 3.07 2.80 4.55
C LEU A 126 2.20 2.19 5.65
N LEU A 127 1.48 1.09 5.38
CA LEU A 127 0.58 0.45 6.35
C LEU A 127 1.30 -0.03 7.62
N PRO A 128 2.29 -0.94 7.55
CA PRO A 128 3.04 -1.33 8.74
C PRO A 128 3.86 -0.17 9.29
N MET A 129 4.40 0.73 8.45
CA MET A 129 5.19 1.88 8.90
C MET A 129 4.38 2.83 9.79
N GLY A 130 3.13 3.15 9.40
CA GLY A 130 2.26 4.02 10.20
C GLY A 130 1.90 3.40 11.54
N LEU A 131 1.54 2.11 11.55
CA LEU A 131 1.28 1.36 12.77
C LEU A 131 2.52 1.30 13.66
N PHE A 132 3.68 0.98 13.09
CA PHE A 132 4.95 0.89 13.80
C PHE A 132 5.34 2.23 14.45
N THR A 133 5.29 3.33 13.69
CA THR A 133 5.54 4.68 14.21
C THR A 133 4.66 5.02 15.42
N SER A 134 3.41 4.55 15.40
CA SER A 134 2.45 4.82 16.47
C SER A 134 2.64 3.98 17.74
N VAL A 135 3.39 2.87 17.68
CA VAL A 135 3.71 2.03 18.87
C VAL A 135 5.06 2.37 19.49
N LEU A 136 5.97 3.00 18.74
CA LEU A 136 7.23 3.50 19.30
C LEU A 136 6.96 4.51 20.42
N ALA A 137 7.76 4.49 21.49
CA ALA A 137 7.68 5.51 22.54
C ALA A 137 7.95 6.91 21.96
N ALA A 138 7.41 7.95 22.59
CA ALA A 138 7.52 9.33 22.07
C ALA A 138 8.97 9.81 21.95
N ASP A 139 9.85 9.32 22.83
CA ASP A 139 11.28 9.59 22.91
C ASP A 139 12.14 8.54 22.17
N HIS A 140 11.53 7.55 21.51
CA HIS A 140 12.28 6.54 20.75
C HIS A 140 13.04 7.21 19.61
N PRO A 141 14.37 6.97 19.46
CA PRO A 141 15.24 7.73 18.56
C PRO A 141 14.81 7.65 17.09
N GLU A 142 14.24 6.53 16.68
CA GLU A 142 13.81 6.32 15.28
C GLU A 142 12.43 6.88 14.96
N ARG A 143 11.62 7.25 15.96
CA ARG A 143 10.21 7.63 15.76
C ARG A 143 10.07 8.84 14.84
N GLY A 144 10.93 9.84 15.03
CA GLY A 144 10.93 11.05 14.18
C GLY A 144 11.24 10.72 12.72
N ALA A 145 12.24 9.86 12.47
CA ALA A 145 12.61 9.46 11.12
C ALA A 145 11.49 8.66 10.42
N PHE A 146 10.87 7.70 11.12
CA PHE A 146 9.73 6.95 10.57
C PHE A 146 8.52 7.85 10.32
N LEU A 147 8.23 8.81 11.20
CA LEU A 147 7.14 9.75 11.01
C LEU A 147 7.36 10.64 9.77
N ALA A 148 8.57 11.19 9.60
CA ALA A 148 8.92 12.00 8.43
C ALA A 148 8.82 11.18 7.12
N MET A 149 9.32 9.94 7.12
CA MET A 149 9.16 9.03 5.98
C MET A 149 7.68 8.74 5.69
N HIS A 150 6.88 8.47 6.72
CA HIS A 150 5.46 8.20 6.57
C HIS A 150 4.70 9.39 5.97
N GLN A 151 4.97 10.61 6.45
CA GLN A 151 4.37 11.84 5.93
C GLN A 151 4.74 12.07 4.46
N THR A 152 6.03 12.02 4.12
CA THR A 152 6.52 12.29 2.76
C THR A 152 6.05 11.25 1.73
N LEU A 153 6.08 9.96 2.08
CA LEU A 153 5.55 8.90 1.23
C LEU A 153 4.03 9.00 1.11
N GLY A 154 3.31 9.38 2.17
CA GLY A 154 1.87 9.63 2.14
C GLY A 154 1.48 10.75 1.17
N LEU A 155 2.21 11.87 1.21
CA LEU A 155 2.05 12.98 0.26
C LEU A 155 2.34 12.54 -1.19
N THR A 156 3.35 11.69 -1.38
CA THR A 156 3.66 11.11 -2.69
C THR A 156 2.49 10.28 -3.22
N VAL A 157 1.91 9.42 -2.37
CA VAL A 157 0.73 8.62 -2.73
C VAL A 157 -0.46 9.52 -3.08
N LEU A 158 -0.71 10.59 -2.31
CA LEU A 158 -1.76 11.55 -2.61
C LEU A 158 -1.62 12.11 -4.04
N LEU A 159 -0.43 12.62 -4.37
CA LEU A 159 -0.15 13.17 -5.70
C LEU A 159 -0.33 12.11 -6.79
N LEU A 160 0.24 10.90 -6.61
CA LEU A 160 0.14 9.83 -7.59
C LEU A 160 -1.31 9.36 -7.81
N VAL A 161 -2.12 9.33 -6.76
CA VAL A 161 -3.54 8.95 -6.86
C VAL A 161 -4.33 10.00 -7.62
N VAL A 162 -4.10 11.29 -7.38
CA VAL A 162 -4.71 12.38 -8.17
C VAL A 162 -4.32 12.24 -9.64
N LEU A 163 -3.02 12.08 -9.94
CA LEU A 163 -2.55 11.87 -11.31
C LEU A 163 -3.16 10.63 -11.96
N ARG A 164 -3.33 9.53 -11.20
CA ARG A 164 -3.98 8.31 -11.67
C ARG A 164 -5.46 8.53 -12.00
N VAL A 165 -6.19 9.27 -11.18
CA VAL A 165 -7.61 9.60 -11.42
C VAL A 165 -7.74 10.44 -12.70
N LEU A 166 -6.91 11.49 -12.84
CA LEU A 166 -6.86 12.32 -14.05
C LEU A 166 -6.52 11.49 -15.30
N TRP A 167 -5.57 10.55 -15.17
CA TRP A 167 -5.20 9.65 -16.25
C TRP A 167 -6.34 8.72 -16.67
N LEU A 168 -7.12 8.17 -15.73
CA LEU A 168 -8.27 7.32 -16.05
C LEU A 168 -9.40 8.09 -16.76
N GLY A 169 -9.48 9.41 -16.60
CA GLY A 169 -10.36 10.26 -17.40
C GLY A 169 -9.95 10.32 -18.88
N GLN A 170 -8.65 10.25 -19.18
CA GLN A 170 -8.11 10.29 -20.55
C GLN A 170 -7.94 8.90 -21.18
N SER A 171 -7.77 7.88 -20.35
CA SER A 171 -7.56 6.50 -20.72
C SER A 171 -8.44 5.62 -19.83
N PRO A 172 -9.75 5.47 -20.15
CA PRO A 172 -10.71 4.74 -19.33
C PRO A 172 -10.26 3.31 -18.99
N ALA A 173 -10.69 2.81 -17.84
CA ALA A 173 -10.43 1.42 -17.46
C ALA A 173 -11.15 0.46 -18.44
N PRO A 174 -10.55 -0.70 -18.78
CA PRO A 174 -11.23 -1.72 -19.55
C PRO A 174 -12.56 -2.11 -18.88
N PRO A 175 -13.65 -2.28 -19.64
CA PRO A 175 -14.93 -2.68 -19.08
C PRO A 175 -14.82 -4.00 -18.32
N MET A 176 -15.69 -4.13 -17.32
CA MET A 176 -15.81 -5.38 -16.59
C MET A 176 -16.34 -6.49 -17.52
N GLN A 177 -15.97 -7.74 -17.25
CA GLN A 177 -16.35 -8.86 -18.12
C GLN A 177 -17.89 -8.99 -18.18
N ALA A 178 -18.39 -9.32 -19.37
CA ALA A 178 -19.83 -9.35 -19.65
C ALA A 178 -20.57 -10.42 -18.81
N ASP A 179 -19.88 -11.46 -18.39
CA ASP A 179 -20.40 -12.59 -17.63
C ASP A 179 -20.37 -12.40 -16.11
N ALA A 180 -19.85 -11.27 -15.61
CA ALA A 180 -19.83 -10.97 -14.17
C ALA A 180 -21.25 -10.75 -13.64
N SER A 181 -21.59 -11.44 -12.54
CA SER A 181 -22.92 -11.36 -11.92
C SER A 181 -23.20 -9.94 -11.38
N PRO A 182 -24.47 -9.51 -11.27
CA PRO A 182 -24.82 -8.18 -10.75
C PRO A 182 -24.15 -7.86 -9.40
N MET A 183 -24.12 -8.83 -8.49
CA MET A 183 -23.47 -8.71 -7.18
C MET A 183 -21.95 -8.52 -7.31
N GLN A 184 -21.28 -9.28 -8.18
CA GLN A 184 -19.85 -9.09 -8.44
C GLN A 184 -19.57 -7.68 -9.00
N ARG A 185 -20.45 -7.16 -9.86
CA ARG A 185 -20.33 -5.80 -10.41
C ARG A 185 -20.40 -4.74 -9.33
N GLN A 186 -21.40 -4.84 -8.46
CA GLN A 186 -21.60 -3.89 -7.36
C GLN A 186 -20.44 -3.93 -6.38
N LEU A 187 -20.02 -5.12 -5.95
CA LEU A 187 -18.90 -5.27 -5.02
C LEU A 187 -17.57 -4.78 -5.60
N ALA A 188 -17.29 -5.07 -6.87
CA ALA A 188 -16.09 -4.58 -7.54
C ALA A 188 -16.10 -3.05 -7.66
N GLY A 189 -17.24 -2.46 -8.03
CA GLY A 189 -17.42 -1.01 -8.10
C GLY A 189 -17.24 -0.34 -6.73
N ALA A 190 -17.93 -0.84 -5.71
CA ALA A 190 -17.85 -0.33 -4.34
C ALA A 190 -16.43 -0.45 -3.77
N THR A 191 -15.75 -1.58 -4.00
CA THR A 191 -14.36 -1.78 -3.55
C THR A 191 -13.42 -0.80 -4.22
N HIS A 192 -13.53 -0.60 -5.54
CA HIS A 192 -12.66 0.37 -6.23
C HIS A 192 -12.92 1.80 -5.77
N ILE A 193 -14.17 2.25 -5.72
CA ILE A 193 -14.52 3.60 -5.26
C ILE A 193 -14.06 3.79 -3.81
N GLY A 194 -14.31 2.81 -2.95
CA GLY A 194 -13.88 2.81 -1.55
C GLY A 194 -12.36 2.93 -1.43
N LEU A 195 -11.60 2.13 -2.18
CA LEU A 195 -10.13 2.21 -2.18
C LEU A 195 -9.62 3.58 -2.66
N TYR A 196 -10.22 4.19 -3.68
CA TYR A 196 -9.85 5.56 -4.08
C TYR A 196 -10.15 6.59 -2.99
N GLY A 197 -11.32 6.51 -2.37
CA GLY A 197 -11.70 7.37 -1.26
C GLY A 197 -10.73 7.23 -0.08
N LEU A 198 -10.35 6.00 0.27
CA LEU A 198 -9.38 5.73 1.34
C LEU A 198 -7.97 6.21 1.00
N MET A 199 -7.49 5.96 -0.24
CA MET A 199 -6.16 6.39 -0.69
C MET A 199 -6.00 7.92 -0.67
N LEU A 200 -7.08 8.67 -0.89
CA LEU A 200 -7.11 10.12 -0.72
C LEU A 200 -7.29 10.50 0.76
N GLY A 201 -8.18 9.81 1.47
CA GLY A 201 -8.54 10.10 2.85
C GLY A 201 -7.38 9.96 3.83
N PHE A 202 -6.54 8.93 3.70
CA PHE A 202 -5.36 8.76 4.57
C PHE A 202 -4.43 9.98 4.59
N PRO A 203 -3.82 10.39 3.46
CA PRO A 203 -2.89 11.51 3.46
C PRO A 203 -3.59 12.83 3.82
N ILE A 204 -4.84 13.06 3.41
CA ILE A 204 -5.60 14.25 3.80
C ILE A 204 -5.78 14.31 5.32
N THR A 205 -6.22 13.22 5.93
CA THR A 205 -6.37 13.16 7.40
C THR A 205 -5.04 13.24 8.13
N GLY A 206 -3.95 12.73 7.54
CA GLY A 206 -2.60 12.88 8.08
C GLY A 206 -2.13 14.33 8.12
N ILE A 207 -2.32 15.07 7.01
CA ILE A 207 -2.02 16.51 6.92
C ILE A 207 -2.84 17.27 7.97
N LEU A 208 -4.15 17.03 8.01
CA LEU A 208 -5.06 17.67 8.96
C LEU A 208 -4.68 17.39 10.42
N LEU A 209 -4.29 16.14 10.72
CA LEU A 209 -3.83 15.75 12.06
C LEU A 209 -2.58 16.54 12.47
N THR A 210 -1.56 16.60 11.61
CA THR A 210 -0.34 17.37 11.88
C THR A 210 -0.64 18.86 12.03
N ALA A 211 -1.46 19.42 11.13
CA ALA A 211 -1.82 20.84 11.15
C ALA A 211 -2.58 21.24 12.42
N TRP A 212 -3.61 20.48 12.85
CA TRP A 212 -4.37 20.80 14.06
C TRP A 212 -3.62 20.52 15.35
N ARG A 213 -2.57 19.70 15.34
CA ARG A 213 -1.64 19.59 16.48
C ARG A 213 -0.72 20.80 16.62
N GLY A 214 -0.57 21.60 15.56
CA GLY A 214 0.46 22.64 15.50
C GLY A 214 1.86 22.08 15.26
N ASP A 215 1.95 20.81 14.86
CA ASP A 215 3.22 20.14 14.56
C ASP A 215 3.77 20.60 13.20
N ALA A 216 5.09 20.51 13.04
CA ALA A 216 5.71 20.63 11.72
C ALA A 216 5.46 19.38 10.88
N MET A 217 5.06 19.57 9.62
CA MET A 217 4.98 18.51 8.62
C MET A 217 6.29 18.44 7.83
N ASP A 218 6.90 17.26 7.74
CA ASP A 218 8.05 17.05 6.86
C ASP A 218 7.59 16.85 5.41
N VAL A 219 8.14 17.66 4.50
CA VAL A 219 7.97 17.54 3.05
C VAL A 219 9.33 17.44 2.40
N TYR A 220 9.94 16.26 2.40
CA TYR A 220 11.26 15.99 1.84
C TYR A 220 12.35 16.87 2.48
N GLY A 221 12.35 16.93 3.82
CA GLY A 221 13.28 17.74 4.61
C GLY A 221 12.89 19.21 4.74
N TRP A 222 11.82 19.65 4.06
CA TRP A 222 11.23 20.96 4.28
C TRP A 222 10.22 20.90 5.43
N SER A 223 10.40 21.75 6.43
CA SER A 223 9.46 21.89 7.54
C SER A 223 8.33 22.83 7.15
N VAL A 224 7.12 22.30 7.03
CA VAL A 224 5.90 23.07 6.75
C VAL A 224 5.10 23.21 8.05
N THR A 225 4.90 24.44 8.51
CA THR A 225 4.17 24.75 9.76
C THR A 225 3.05 25.76 9.48
N GLY A 226 2.14 25.94 10.43
CA GLY A 226 1.13 27.00 10.37
C GLY A 226 0.06 26.82 9.28
N LEU A 227 -0.18 25.59 8.82
CA LEU A 227 -1.22 25.29 7.81
C LEU A 227 -2.64 25.60 8.33
N LEU A 228 -2.88 25.36 9.62
CA LEU A 228 -4.14 25.63 10.33
C LEU A 228 -3.84 26.17 11.72
N THR A 229 -4.83 26.80 12.34
CA THR A 229 -4.76 27.12 13.78
C THR A 229 -4.83 25.82 14.60
N PRO A 230 -3.93 25.60 15.57
CA PRO A 230 -3.98 24.40 16.42
C PRO A 230 -5.32 24.27 17.15
N ASP A 231 -5.90 23.08 17.10
CA ASP A 231 -7.17 22.75 17.76
C ASP A 231 -7.10 21.31 18.30
N PRO A 232 -6.98 21.12 19.63
CA PRO A 232 -6.88 19.80 20.23
C PRO A 232 -8.10 18.91 20.00
N GLN A 233 -9.30 19.49 19.88
CA GLN A 233 -10.53 18.73 19.67
C GLN A 233 -10.57 18.14 18.26
N PHE A 234 -10.26 18.94 17.24
CA PHE A 234 -10.16 18.44 15.88
C PHE A 234 -8.98 17.49 15.69
N ALA A 235 -7.82 17.78 16.31
CA ALA A 235 -6.66 16.88 16.31
C ALA A 235 -7.01 15.51 16.91
N ALA A 236 -7.78 15.47 18.00
CA ALA A 236 -8.22 14.22 18.60
C ALA A 236 -9.18 13.44 17.67
N ALA A 237 -10.18 14.11 17.10
CA ALA A 237 -11.16 13.50 16.21
C ALA A 237 -10.51 12.93 14.93
N VAL A 238 -9.66 13.71 14.27
CA VAL A 238 -8.94 13.26 13.06
C VAL A 238 -7.87 12.24 13.40
N GLY A 239 -7.28 12.32 14.60
CA GLY A 239 -6.41 11.28 15.12
C GLY A 239 -7.10 9.92 15.23
N VAL A 240 -8.36 9.87 15.69
CA VAL A 240 -9.16 8.63 15.70
C VAL A 240 -9.47 8.16 14.28
N LEU A 241 -9.83 9.07 13.39
CA LEU A 241 -10.12 8.75 11.99
C LEU A 241 -8.90 8.12 11.30
N HIS A 242 -7.73 8.78 11.38
CA HIS A 242 -6.51 8.36 10.71
C HIS A 242 -5.88 7.10 11.31
N ASN A 243 -5.88 6.97 12.65
CA ASN A 243 -5.15 5.88 13.32
C ASN A 243 -5.99 4.64 13.59
N LEU A 244 -7.32 4.70 13.47
CA LEU A 244 -8.21 3.59 13.79
C LEU A 244 -9.24 3.31 12.71
N VAL A 245 -10.08 4.30 12.38
CA VAL A 245 -11.23 4.09 11.49
C VAL A 245 -10.78 3.80 10.06
N LEU A 246 -9.94 4.65 9.48
CA LEU A 246 -9.45 4.45 8.10
C LEU A 246 -8.65 3.14 7.97
N PRO A 247 -7.70 2.78 8.86
CA PRO A 247 -7.03 1.48 8.82
C PRO A 247 -8.01 0.30 8.85
N ALA A 248 -9.00 0.31 9.74
CA ALA A 248 -9.97 -0.78 9.85
C ALA A 248 -10.77 -0.96 8.54
N VAL A 249 -11.31 0.13 7.98
CA VAL A 249 -12.05 0.10 6.71
C VAL A 249 -11.13 -0.29 5.55
N PHE A 250 -9.89 0.19 5.56
CA PHE A 250 -8.90 -0.13 4.53
C PHE A 250 -8.52 -1.60 4.52
N TYR A 251 -8.32 -2.24 5.68
CA TYR A 251 -8.06 -3.68 5.71
C TYR A 251 -9.22 -4.47 5.10
N VAL A 252 -10.46 -4.14 5.42
CA VAL A 252 -11.63 -4.79 4.82
C VAL A 252 -11.63 -4.63 3.30
N ALA A 253 -11.44 -3.40 2.80
CA ALA A 253 -11.41 -3.12 1.36
C ALA A 253 -10.23 -3.80 0.66
N LEU A 254 -9.05 -3.82 1.29
CA LEU A 254 -7.85 -4.47 0.77
C LEU A 254 -8.04 -5.99 0.69
N PHE A 255 -8.55 -6.63 1.75
CA PHE A 255 -8.81 -8.06 1.74
C PHE A 255 -9.91 -8.43 0.76
N ALA A 256 -10.95 -7.61 0.62
CA ALA A 256 -11.96 -7.81 -0.43
C ALA A 256 -11.33 -7.74 -1.83
N HIS A 257 -10.47 -6.76 -2.08
CA HIS A 257 -9.77 -6.59 -3.35
C HIS A 257 -8.83 -7.76 -3.67
N LEU A 258 -7.90 -8.09 -2.76
CA LEU A 258 -6.93 -9.17 -2.93
C LEU A 258 -7.62 -10.54 -2.94
N GLY A 259 -8.64 -10.73 -2.11
CA GLY A 259 -9.45 -11.94 -2.03
C GLY A 259 -10.22 -12.20 -3.32
N ALA A 260 -10.83 -11.18 -3.92
CA ALA A 260 -11.48 -11.31 -5.23
C ALA A 260 -10.48 -11.75 -6.31
N VAL A 261 -9.32 -11.09 -6.38
CA VAL A 261 -8.24 -11.43 -7.33
C VAL A 261 -7.79 -12.89 -7.18
N THR A 262 -7.60 -13.33 -5.93
CA THR A 262 -7.13 -14.68 -5.60
C THR A 262 -8.20 -15.73 -5.90
N LYS A 263 -9.46 -15.47 -5.53
CA LYS A 263 -10.62 -16.31 -5.82
C LYS A 263 -10.81 -16.50 -7.32
N HIS A 264 -10.81 -15.40 -8.08
CA HIS A 264 -10.98 -15.45 -9.53
C HIS A 264 -9.86 -16.28 -10.19
N HIS A 265 -8.62 -16.17 -9.72
CA HIS A 265 -7.49 -16.90 -10.30
C HIS A 265 -7.48 -18.39 -9.95
N PHE A 266 -7.53 -18.73 -8.67
CA PHE A 266 -7.29 -20.11 -8.21
C PHE A 266 -8.56 -20.95 -8.14
N ILE A 267 -9.69 -20.35 -7.76
CA ILE A 267 -10.96 -21.07 -7.57
C ILE A 267 -11.77 -21.06 -8.87
N GLU A 268 -12.01 -19.88 -9.43
CA GLU A 268 -12.83 -19.73 -10.64
C GLU A 268 -12.02 -19.97 -11.93
N ARG A 269 -10.71 -20.15 -11.82
CA ARG A 269 -9.78 -20.41 -12.94
C ARG A 269 -9.91 -19.37 -14.07
N ARG A 270 -10.04 -18.10 -13.69
CA ARG A 270 -10.09 -16.91 -14.56
C ARG A 270 -8.77 -16.13 -14.52
N PRO A 271 -7.66 -16.68 -15.05
CA PRO A 271 -6.36 -16.03 -14.98
C PRO A 271 -6.30 -14.69 -15.71
N GLN A 272 -7.22 -14.44 -16.65
CA GLN A 272 -7.33 -13.20 -17.40
C GLN A 272 -7.57 -11.97 -16.51
N ASP A 273 -8.23 -12.10 -15.36
CA ASP A 273 -8.51 -10.97 -14.47
C ASP A 273 -7.23 -10.44 -13.82
N ILE A 274 -6.35 -11.34 -13.38
CA ILE A 274 -5.02 -10.97 -12.88
C ILE A 274 -4.14 -10.42 -14.01
N ARG A 275 -4.21 -11.04 -15.20
CA ARG A 275 -3.42 -10.63 -16.38
C ARG A 275 -3.78 -9.25 -16.90
N ARG A 276 -4.86 -8.62 -16.41
CA ARG A 276 -5.15 -7.21 -16.67
C ARG A 276 -4.14 -6.27 -15.98
N MET A 277 -3.54 -6.67 -14.86
CA MET A 277 -2.53 -5.89 -14.11
C MET A 277 -1.13 -6.54 -14.05
N LEU A 278 -1.01 -7.85 -14.29
CA LEU A 278 0.26 -8.58 -14.38
C LEU A 278 0.52 -9.10 -15.80
N ARG A 279 1.77 -9.47 -16.11
CA ARG A 279 2.15 -10.08 -17.40
C ARG A 279 2.34 -11.60 -17.26
#